data_AF-A0A846P2X0-F1
#
_entry.id   AF-A0A846P2X0-F1
#
_cell.length_a   1.000
_cell.length_b   1.000
_cell.length_c   1.000
_cell.angle_alpha   90.00
_cell.angle_beta   90.00
_cell.angle_gamma   90.00
#
_symmetry.space_group_name_H-M   'P 1'
#
loop_
_entity.id
_entity.type
_entity.pdbx_description
1 polymer ?
#
loop_
_entity_poly.entity_id
_entity_poly.type
_entity_poly.pdbx_seq_one_letter_code
_entity_poly.pdbx_strand_id
1 'polypeptide(L)'
;MAKKRIHKNSREKKEAPSRRAKRSFNVLFKEYYPIARFILTTIVSLVLFFWLLRVKYFEDQFVAPYTEFVAASSRFFLRLLGIQATGSGSLIASPEFTVNIMYVCNGLEVTAIFFATTLGFPARWRNKLIGLAIGYPVIYLINIFRIVVLFILGFKMPGIFETAHYYYAQAFVIIATVGVWLIWVSLYSAYGSKSSHRISN
;
A
#
# COMPACT_ATOMS: atom_id res chain seq x y z
N MET A 1 13.62 -70.99 -23.45
CA MET A 1 14.40 -70.24 -22.43
C MET A 1 15.00 -68.98 -23.06
N ALA A 2 14.51 -67.78 -22.74
CA ALA A 2 15.19 -66.52 -23.03
C ALA A 2 14.71 -65.44 -22.04
N LYS A 3 15.54 -65.17 -21.03
CA LYS A 3 15.27 -64.19 -19.96
C LYS A 3 15.61 -62.80 -20.51
N LYS A 4 14.60 -62.03 -20.94
CA LYS A 4 14.78 -60.64 -21.39
C LYS A 4 15.18 -59.80 -20.16
N ARG A 5 16.48 -59.44 -20.10
CA ARG A 5 17.04 -58.55 -19.07
C ARG A 5 16.31 -57.21 -19.12
N ILE A 6 15.48 -56.97 -18.12
CA ILE A 6 14.99 -55.64 -17.78
C ILE A 6 16.22 -54.84 -17.34
N HIS A 7 16.79 -54.05 -18.24
CA HIS A 7 17.68 -52.96 -17.87
C HIS A 7 16.84 -51.90 -17.14
N LYS A 8 16.56 -52.16 -15.85
CA LYS A 8 16.08 -51.13 -14.93
C LYS A 8 17.22 -50.14 -14.80
N ASN A 9 17.03 -48.99 -15.44
CA ASN A 9 17.91 -47.83 -15.51
C ASN A 9 18.66 -47.62 -14.18
N SER A 10 19.93 -48.03 -14.14
CA SER A 10 20.84 -47.99 -12.99
C SER A 10 21.36 -46.57 -12.67
N ARG A 11 20.52 -45.56 -12.95
CA ARG A 11 20.78 -44.14 -12.71
C ARG A 11 20.04 -43.57 -11.49
N GLU A 12 19.32 -44.39 -10.73
CA GLU A 12 19.13 -44.12 -9.29
C GLU A 12 20.44 -44.44 -8.54
N LYS A 13 21.50 -43.70 -8.86
CA LYS A 13 22.65 -43.60 -7.96
C LYS A 13 22.09 -43.06 -6.64
N LYS A 14 22.17 -43.85 -5.58
CA LYS A 14 21.94 -43.46 -4.18
C LYS A 14 22.65 -42.13 -3.92
N GLU A 15 21.93 -41.01 -4.04
CA GLU A 15 22.48 -39.70 -3.71
C GLU A 15 22.82 -39.72 -2.22
N ALA A 16 24.04 -39.29 -1.87
CA ALA A 16 24.47 -39.22 -0.48
C ALA A 16 23.43 -38.40 0.35
N PRO A 17 23.06 -38.83 1.57
CA PRO A 17 22.04 -38.18 2.39
C PRO A 17 22.24 -36.67 2.52
N SER A 18 23.50 -36.22 2.61
CA SER A 18 23.89 -34.81 2.67
C SER A 18 23.61 -34.02 1.39
N ARG A 19 23.71 -34.64 0.20
CA ARG A 19 23.38 -34.01 -1.08
C ARG A 19 21.88 -33.89 -1.28
N ARG A 20 21.11 -34.90 -0.85
CA ARG A 20 19.64 -34.87 -0.85
C ARG A 20 19.11 -33.79 0.11
N ALA A 21 19.66 -33.71 1.32
CA ALA A 21 19.33 -32.67 2.30
C ALA A 21 19.67 -31.26 1.78
N LYS A 22 20.87 -31.04 1.22
CA LYS A 22 21.26 -29.76 0.61
C LYS A 22 20.37 -29.36 -0.57
N ARG A 23 20.00 -30.32 -1.43
CA ARG A 23 19.10 -30.07 -2.56
C ARG A 23 17.69 -29.70 -2.09
N SER A 24 17.18 -30.41 -1.08
CA SER A 24 15.88 -30.11 -0.47
C SER A 24 15.88 -28.75 0.22
N PHE A 25 16.95 -28.41 0.94
CA PHE A 25 17.15 -27.09 1.54
C PHE A 25 17.22 -25.97 0.50
N ASN A 26 17.97 -26.16 -0.60
CA ASN A 26 18.10 -25.15 -1.65
C ASN A 26 16.78 -24.92 -2.42
N VAL A 27 15.95 -25.95 -2.59
CA VAL A 27 14.62 -25.82 -3.21
C VAL A 27 13.69 -25.03 -2.29
N LEU A 28 13.60 -25.39 -1.01
CA LEU A 28 12.83 -24.64 -0.01
C LEU A 28 13.30 -23.18 0.05
N PHE A 29 14.61 -22.96 0.18
CA PHE A 29 15.17 -21.61 0.25
C PHE A 29 14.82 -20.77 -0.99
N LYS A 30 14.87 -21.35 -2.19
CA LYS A 30 14.55 -20.65 -3.44
C LYS A 30 13.07 -20.31 -3.58
N GLU A 31 12.18 -21.12 -3.02
CA GLU A 31 10.73 -20.84 -2.97
C GLU A 31 10.38 -19.75 -1.95
N TYR A 32 11.01 -19.77 -0.76
CA TYR A 32 10.70 -18.81 0.31
C TYR A 32 11.45 -17.47 0.18
N TYR A 33 12.62 -17.42 -0.47
CA TYR A 33 13.44 -16.20 -0.58
C TYR A 33 12.69 -14.98 -1.15
N PRO A 34 11.87 -15.09 -2.23
CA PRO A 34 11.11 -13.95 -2.75
C PRO A 34 10.07 -13.42 -1.75
N ILE A 35 9.40 -14.32 -1.03
CA ILE A 35 8.39 -13.98 -0.02
C ILE A 35 9.06 -13.34 1.19
N ALA A 36 10.14 -13.94 1.70
CA ALA A 36 10.92 -13.41 2.81
C ALA A 36 11.48 -12.01 2.48
N ARG A 37 12.00 -11.81 1.26
CA ARG A 37 12.48 -10.51 0.78
C ARG A 37 11.35 -9.48 0.72
N PHE A 38 10.17 -9.85 0.20
CA PHE A 38 9.00 -8.98 0.17
C PHE A 38 8.61 -8.53 1.59
N ILE A 39 8.44 -9.49 2.50
CA ILE A 39 8.06 -9.24 3.90
C ILE A 39 9.09 -8.35 4.58
N LEU A 40 10.37 -8.73 4.51
CA LEU A 40 11.45 -7.99 5.17
C LEU A 40 11.55 -6.55 4.64
N THR A 41 11.54 -6.37 3.32
CA THR A 41 11.61 -5.03 2.71
C THR A 41 10.41 -4.19 3.13
N THR A 42 9.20 -4.77 3.10
CA THR A 42 7.98 -4.06 3.51
C THR A 42 8.04 -3.65 4.98
N ILE A 43 8.41 -4.55 5.89
CA ILE A 43 8.51 -4.27 7.32
C ILE A 43 9.56 -3.19 7.59
N VAL A 44 10.76 -3.33 7.01
CA VAL A 44 11.83 -2.33 7.19
C VAL A 44 11.41 -0.97 6.65
N SER A 45 10.80 -0.91 5.46
CA SER A 45 10.29 0.34 4.89
C SER A 45 9.18 0.95 5.75
N LEU A 46 8.25 0.14 6.27
CA LEU A 46 7.19 0.60 7.18
C LEU A 46 7.79 1.22 8.44
N VAL A 47 8.66 0.48 9.13
CA VAL A 47 9.31 0.97 10.35
C VAL A 47 10.05 2.27 10.08
N LEU A 48 10.80 2.35 8.98
CA LEU A 48 11.52 3.56 8.60
C LEU A 48 10.58 4.74 8.32
N PHE A 49 9.51 4.54 7.55
CA PHE A 49 8.56 5.61 7.24
C PHE A 49 7.80 6.08 8.48
N PHE A 50 7.31 5.17 9.31
CA PHE A 50 6.61 5.52 10.53
C PHE A 50 7.53 6.22 11.53
N TRP A 51 8.78 5.76 11.66
CA TRP A 51 9.78 6.46 12.45
C TRP A 51 10.05 7.86 11.92
N LEU A 52 10.28 8.01 10.61
CA LEU A 52 10.55 9.30 9.96
C LEU A 52 9.40 10.28 10.15
N LEU A 53 8.15 9.83 10.00
CA LEU A 53 6.95 10.65 10.23
C LEU A 53 6.81 11.17 11.66
N ARG A 54 7.57 10.61 12.62
CA ARG A 54 7.57 10.99 14.05
C ARG A 54 8.85 11.69 14.50
N VAL A 55 9.85 11.82 13.63
CA VAL A 55 11.04 12.62 13.94
C VAL A 55 10.61 14.08 13.95
N LYS A 56 10.75 14.76 15.10
CA LYS A 56 10.30 16.16 15.29
C LYS A 56 10.70 17.09 14.14
N TYR A 57 11.94 17.02 13.68
CA TYR A 57 12.41 17.83 12.55
C TYR A 57 11.60 17.57 11.27
N PHE A 58 11.33 16.31 10.95
CA PHE A 58 10.53 15.94 9.78
C PHE A 58 9.06 16.28 9.96
N GLU A 59 8.55 16.14 11.19
CA GLU A 59 7.21 16.56 11.55
C GLU A 59 7.01 18.06 11.28
N ASP A 60 7.89 18.89 11.83
CA ASP A 60 7.83 20.35 11.71
C ASP A 60 8.01 20.82 10.26
N GLN A 61 8.95 20.21 9.51
CA GLN A 61 9.34 20.70 8.18
C GLN A 61 8.54 20.09 7.02
N PHE A 62 7.95 18.90 7.21
CA PHE A 62 7.24 18.19 6.14
C PHE A 62 5.81 17.84 6.54
N VAL A 63 5.60 17.15 7.67
CA VAL A 63 4.26 16.65 8.04
C VAL A 63 3.29 17.80 8.32
N ALA A 64 3.71 18.82 9.07
CA ALA A 64 2.88 19.96 9.38
C ALA A 64 2.50 20.75 8.11
N PRO A 65 3.44 21.24 7.27
CA PRO A 65 3.09 21.91 6.01
C PRO A 65 2.24 21.04 5.07
N TYR A 66 2.50 19.73 5.03
CA TYR A 66 1.68 18.80 4.26
C TYR A 66 0.24 18.73 4.78
N THR A 67 0.06 18.71 6.09
CA THR A 67 -1.26 18.70 6.73
C THR A 67 -2.02 20.00 6.43
N GLU A 68 -1.33 21.14 6.43
CA GLU A 68 -1.93 22.42 6.00
C GLU A 68 -2.33 22.39 4.52
N PHE A 69 -1.50 21.81 3.65
CA PHE A 69 -1.82 21.65 2.23
C PHE A 69 -3.04 20.76 1.99
N VAL A 70 -3.15 19.66 2.74
CA VAL A 70 -4.35 18.81 2.76
C VAL A 70 -5.58 19.63 3.20
N ALA A 71 -5.48 20.39 4.28
CA ALA A 71 -6.57 21.23 4.77
C ALA A 71 -6.97 22.32 3.77
N ALA A 72 -6.01 22.94 3.09
CA ALA A 72 -6.24 23.92 2.03
C ALA A 72 -6.97 23.28 0.84
N SER A 73 -6.53 22.10 0.42
CA SER A 73 -7.17 21.34 -0.66
C SER A 73 -8.60 20.93 -0.30
N SER A 74 -8.83 20.42 0.91
CA SER A 74 -10.18 20.08 1.38
C SER A 74 -11.10 21.32 1.45
N ARG A 75 -10.61 22.47 1.93
CA ARG A 75 -11.35 23.75 1.89
C ARG A 75 -11.70 24.16 0.46
N PHE A 76 -10.80 23.96 -0.50
CA PHE A 76 -11.05 24.24 -1.91
C PHE A 76 -12.22 23.38 -2.44
N PHE A 77 -12.18 22.06 -2.22
CA PHE A 77 -13.27 21.17 -2.65
C PHE A 77 -14.59 21.42 -1.93
N LEU A 78 -14.58 21.74 -0.63
CA LEU A 78 -15.79 22.13 0.10
C LEU A 78 -16.43 23.40 -0.49
N ARG A 79 -15.60 24.38 -0.87
CA ARG A 79 -16.08 25.61 -1.53
C ARG A 79 -16.67 25.34 -2.92
N LEU A 80 -16.12 24.39 -3.68
CA LEU A 80 -16.75 23.94 -4.93
C LEU A 80 -18.14 23.33 -4.72
N LEU A 81 -18.40 22.76 -3.54
CA LEU A 81 -19.71 22.23 -3.15
C LEU A 81 -20.64 23.29 -2.51
N GLY A 82 -20.25 24.57 -2.53
CA GLY A 82 -21.05 25.68 -1.98
C GLY A 82 -20.94 25.87 -0.46
N ILE A 83 -20.04 25.13 0.21
CA ILE A 83 -19.82 25.27 1.66
C ILE A 83 -18.78 26.38 1.89
N GLN A 84 -19.09 27.34 2.77
CA GLN A 84 -18.20 28.45 3.11
C GLN A 84 -17.04 28.01 4.03
N ALA A 85 -16.20 27.09 3.53
CA ALA A 85 -15.08 26.53 4.26
C ALA A 85 -13.88 27.49 4.28
N THR A 86 -13.58 28.01 5.46
CA THR A 86 -12.48 28.92 5.77
C THR A 86 -11.51 28.27 6.77
N GLY A 87 -10.44 28.98 7.17
CA GLY A 87 -9.47 28.49 8.16
C GLY A 87 -8.04 28.91 7.86
N SER A 88 -7.12 28.53 8.73
CA SER A 88 -5.66 28.71 8.57
C SER A 88 -4.94 27.46 9.07
N GLY A 89 -3.74 27.20 8.56
CA GLY A 89 -3.01 25.97 8.82
C GLY A 89 -3.85 24.72 8.50
N SER A 90 -3.94 23.81 9.47
CA SER A 90 -4.70 22.56 9.40
C SER A 90 -6.19 22.70 9.74
N LEU A 91 -6.68 23.91 10.07
CA LEU A 91 -8.07 24.18 10.44
C LEU A 91 -8.99 24.28 9.21
N ILE A 92 -10.16 23.67 9.32
CA ILE A 92 -11.29 23.83 8.40
C ILE A 92 -12.51 24.26 9.23
N ALA A 93 -13.07 25.41 8.92
CA ALA A 93 -14.21 25.98 9.63
C ALA A 93 -15.31 26.46 8.68
N SER A 94 -16.56 26.25 9.06
CA SER A 94 -17.75 26.92 8.55
C SER A 94 -18.51 27.53 9.74
N PRO A 95 -19.56 28.35 9.51
CA PRO A 95 -20.38 28.88 10.59
C PRO A 95 -20.98 27.81 11.53
N GLU A 96 -21.18 26.59 11.02
CA GLU A 96 -21.89 25.50 11.71
C GLU A 96 -20.97 24.39 12.22
N PHE A 97 -19.79 24.21 11.61
CA PHE A 97 -18.90 23.10 11.95
C PHE A 97 -17.43 23.48 11.79
N THR A 98 -16.59 23.02 12.73
CA THR A 98 -15.15 23.25 12.71
C THR A 98 -14.42 21.97 13.02
N VAL A 99 -13.37 21.68 12.25
CA VAL A 99 -12.49 20.52 12.47
C VAL A 99 -11.04 20.92 12.21
N ASN A 100 -10.13 20.34 12.98
CA ASN A 100 -8.70 20.48 12.76
C ASN A 100 -8.15 19.16 12.23
N ILE A 101 -7.43 19.19 11.10
CA ILE A 101 -6.79 18.00 10.55
C ILE A 101 -5.57 17.65 11.40
N MET A 102 -5.65 16.52 12.08
CA MET A 102 -4.56 15.93 12.85
C MET A 102 -3.70 15.01 11.96
N TYR A 103 -2.52 14.61 12.44
CA TYR A 103 -1.62 13.72 11.71
C TYR A 103 -2.30 12.41 11.24
N VAL A 104 -3.28 11.89 11.98
CA VAL A 104 -4.00 10.65 11.65
C VAL A 104 -4.85 10.81 10.37
N CYS A 105 -5.35 12.01 10.08
CA CYS A 105 -6.26 12.24 8.96
C CYS A 105 -5.62 12.91 7.74
N ASN A 106 -4.32 13.27 7.80
CA ASN A 106 -3.60 13.78 6.62
C ASN A 106 -3.29 12.70 5.57
N GLY A 107 -3.41 11.42 5.92
CA GLY A 107 -3.26 10.28 4.99
C GLY A 107 -1.83 9.77 4.79
N LEU A 108 -0.81 10.38 5.41
CA LEU A 108 0.60 9.99 5.23
C LEU A 108 0.89 8.57 5.71
N GLU A 109 0.27 8.11 6.80
CA GLU A 109 0.46 6.75 7.31
C GLU A 109 -0.03 5.70 6.29
N VAL A 110 -1.16 5.96 5.64
CA VAL A 110 -1.72 5.08 4.62
C VAL A 110 -0.88 5.13 3.34
N THR A 111 -0.39 6.31 2.94
CA THR A 111 0.58 6.44 1.87
C THR A 111 1.88 5.68 2.16
N ALA A 112 2.39 5.73 3.39
CA ALA A 112 3.58 5.00 3.82
C ALA A 112 3.38 3.48 3.68
N ILE A 113 2.20 2.97 4.05
CA ILE A 113 1.84 1.56 3.84
C ILE A 113 1.87 1.20 2.36
N PHE A 114 1.22 1.99 1.51
CA PHE A 114 1.24 1.77 0.06
C PHE A 114 2.66 1.80 -0.53
N PHE A 115 3.50 2.72 -0.06
CA PHE A 115 4.88 2.86 -0.54
C PHE A 115 5.70 1.64 -0.11
N ALA A 116 5.61 1.25 1.15
CA ALA A 116 6.36 0.11 1.68
C ALA A 116 5.99 -1.21 0.99
N THR A 117 4.70 -1.47 0.78
CA THR A 117 4.25 -2.69 0.08
C THR A 117 4.66 -2.68 -1.40
N THR A 118 4.61 -1.52 -2.06
CA THR A 118 5.06 -1.36 -3.47
C THR A 118 6.57 -1.54 -3.61
N LEU A 119 7.36 -1.00 -2.67
CA LEU A 119 8.81 -1.18 -2.61
C LEU A 119 9.20 -2.63 -2.30
N GLY A 120 8.46 -3.30 -1.44
CA GLY A 120 8.68 -4.72 -1.15
C GLY A 120 8.35 -5.62 -2.34
N PHE A 121 7.33 -5.28 -3.14
CA PHE A 121 6.80 -6.16 -4.18
C PHE A 121 7.86 -6.53 -5.24
N PRO A 122 7.94 -7.79 -5.72
CA PRO A 122 8.95 -8.23 -6.68
C PRO A 122 8.66 -7.77 -8.12
N ALA A 123 8.55 -6.47 -8.34
CA ALA A 123 8.41 -5.83 -9.65
C ALA A 123 9.71 -5.13 -10.10
N ARG A 124 9.83 -4.87 -11.41
CA ARG A 124 10.90 -4.02 -11.95
C ARG A 124 10.81 -2.62 -11.34
N TRP A 125 11.97 -1.99 -11.06
CA TRP A 125 12.01 -0.64 -10.47
C TRP A 125 11.20 0.41 -11.24
N ARG A 126 11.23 0.35 -12.58
CA ARG A 126 10.38 1.23 -13.42
C ARG A 126 8.89 1.11 -13.08
N ASN A 127 8.39 -0.12 -12.91
CA ASN A 127 6.98 -0.37 -12.59
C ASN A 127 6.64 0.09 -11.16
N LYS A 128 7.59 -0.05 -10.22
CA LYS A 128 7.45 0.49 -8.86
C LYS A 128 7.31 2.01 -8.90
N LEU A 129 8.21 2.71 -9.59
CA LEU A 129 8.16 4.17 -9.70
C LEU A 129 6.86 4.65 -10.37
N ILE A 130 6.39 3.97 -11.42
CA ILE A 130 5.08 4.26 -12.02
C ILE A 130 3.95 4.06 -11.00
N GLY A 131 4.00 2.95 -10.24
CA GLY A 131 3.03 2.67 -9.18
C GLY A 131 2.99 3.74 -8.10
N LEU A 132 4.14 4.18 -7.63
CA LEU A 132 4.26 5.26 -6.64
C LEU A 132 3.75 6.59 -7.22
N ALA A 133 4.17 6.94 -8.45
CA ALA A 133 3.82 8.20 -9.09
C ALA A 133 2.33 8.33 -9.42
N ILE A 134 1.64 7.23 -9.77
CA ILE A 134 0.21 7.23 -10.07
C ILE A 134 -0.63 6.93 -8.82
N GLY A 135 -0.19 5.97 -8.01
CA GLY A 135 -0.92 5.53 -6.82
C GLY A 135 -0.97 6.60 -5.73
N TYR A 136 0.09 7.40 -5.56
CA TYR A 136 0.08 8.49 -4.58
C TYR A 136 -1.01 9.53 -4.85
N PRO A 137 -1.12 10.15 -6.05
CA PRO A 137 -2.22 11.05 -6.37
C PRO A 137 -3.61 10.43 -6.15
N VAL A 138 -3.79 9.15 -6.49
CA VAL A 138 -5.08 8.45 -6.29
C VAL A 138 -5.41 8.35 -4.80
N ILE A 139 -4.46 7.90 -3.97
CA ILE A 139 -4.65 7.80 -2.51
C ILE A 139 -4.86 9.18 -1.88
N TYR A 140 -4.13 10.20 -2.35
CA TYR A 140 -4.31 11.58 -1.91
C TYR A 140 -5.74 12.06 -2.17
N LEU A 141 -6.26 11.86 -3.38
CA LEU A 141 -7.64 12.25 -3.73
C LEU A 141 -8.68 11.47 -2.94
N ILE A 142 -8.47 10.18 -2.68
CA ILE A 142 -9.32 9.38 -1.78
C ILE A 142 -9.32 9.98 -0.36
N ASN A 143 -8.17 10.42 0.14
CA ASN A 143 -8.08 11.07 1.45
C ASN A 143 -8.80 12.43 1.47
N ILE A 144 -8.65 13.25 0.44
CA ILE A 144 -9.39 14.51 0.30
C ILE A 144 -10.90 14.26 0.28
N PHE A 145 -11.35 13.28 -0.50
CA PHE A 145 -12.75 12.87 -0.53
C PHE A 145 -13.25 12.45 0.87
N ARG A 146 -12.47 11.62 1.59
CA ARG A 146 -12.76 11.22 2.97
C ARG A 146 -12.95 12.42 3.88
N ILE A 147 -12.05 13.40 3.85
CA ILE A 147 -12.13 14.61 4.69
C ILE A 147 -13.37 15.43 4.35
N VAL A 148 -13.66 15.64 3.06
CA VAL A 148 -14.83 16.39 2.59
C VAL A 148 -16.13 15.72 3.07
N VAL A 149 -16.25 14.40 2.91
CA VAL A 149 -17.41 13.64 3.37
C VAL A 149 -17.57 13.72 4.89
N LEU A 150 -16.48 13.54 5.64
CA LEU A 150 -16.52 13.66 7.10
C LEU A 150 -16.91 15.07 7.56
N PHE A 151 -16.42 16.11 6.90
CA PHE A 151 -16.80 17.48 7.22
C PHE A 151 -18.31 17.70 7.03
N ILE A 152 -18.86 17.24 5.90
CA ILE A 152 -20.31 17.32 5.63
C ILE A 152 -21.10 16.50 6.65
N LEU A 153 -20.60 15.34 7.05
CA LEU A 153 -21.22 14.49 8.06
C LEU A 153 -21.23 15.18 9.44
N GLY A 154 -20.12 15.80 9.83
CA GLY A 154 -20.01 16.56 11.08
C GLY A 154 -20.98 17.73 11.13
N PHE A 155 -21.13 18.42 9.99
CA PHE A 155 -22.13 19.47 9.81
C PHE A 155 -23.58 18.95 9.92
N LYS A 156 -23.95 17.88 9.21
CA LYS A 156 -25.36 17.43 9.10
C LYS A 156 -25.80 16.48 10.22
N MET A 157 -24.89 15.68 10.75
CA MET A 157 -25.17 14.59 11.67
C MET A 157 -24.05 14.44 12.72
N PRO A 158 -23.86 15.44 13.60
CA PRO A 158 -22.76 15.45 14.57
C PRO A 158 -22.77 14.23 15.50
N GLY A 159 -23.95 13.67 15.82
CA GLY A 159 -24.09 12.49 16.67
C GLY A 159 -23.44 11.21 16.13
N ILE A 160 -23.17 11.11 14.82
CA ILE A 160 -22.47 9.96 14.21
C ILE A 160 -21.06 10.29 13.75
N PHE A 161 -20.64 11.55 13.85
CA PHE A 161 -19.35 12.01 13.33
C PHE A 161 -18.19 11.23 13.90
N GLU A 162 -18.13 11.05 15.22
CA GLU A 162 -17.05 10.32 15.89
C GLU A 162 -16.95 8.86 15.41
N THR A 163 -18.07 8.14 15.40
CA THR A 163 -18.12 6.75 14.92
C THR A 163 -17.68 6.65 13.45
N ALA A 164 -18.13 7.58 12.61
CA ALA A 164 -17.74 7.60 11.22
C ALA A 164 -16.29 7.97 11.00
N HIS A 165 -15.76 8.92 11.77
CA HIS A 165 -14.38 9.34 11.72
C HIS A 165 -13.43 8.19 12.10
N TYR A 166 -13.68 7.52 13.22
CA TYR A 166 -12.81 6.46 13.73
C TYR A 166 -12.93 5.14 12.96
N TYR A 167 -14.15 4.69 12.64
CA TYR A 167 -14.35 3.35 12.09
C TYR A 167 -14.55 3.37 10.57
N TYR A 168 -15.59 4.05 10.09
CA TYR A 168 -16.00 3.96 8.69
C TYR A 168 -14.99 4.62 7.75
N ALA A 169 -14.55 5.83 8.08
CA ALA A 169 -13.61 6.57 7.26
C ALA A 169 -12.22 5.94 7.26
N GLN A 170 -11.79 5.35 8.39
CA GLN A 170 -10.52 4.61 8.46
C GLN A 170 -10.58 3.30 7.67
N ALA A 171 -11.65 2.52 7.83
CA ALA A 171 -11.84 1.29 7.06
C ALA A 171 -11.89 1.58 5.55
N PHE A 172 -12.61 2.63 5.14
CA PHE A 172 -12.72 3.05 3.76
C PHE A 172 -11.34 3.33 3.13
N VAL A 173 -10.50 4.16 3.75
CA VAL A 173 -9.21 4.54 3.16
C VAL A 173 -8.24 3.34 3.10
N ILE A 174 -8.27 2.45 4.09
CA ILE A 174 -7.46 1.22 4.08
C ILE A 174 -7.89 0.31 2.94
N ILE A 175 -9.19 0.01 2.83
CA ILE A 175 -9.73 -0.86 1.78
C ILE A 175 -9.44 -0.27 0.39
N ALA A 176 -9.68 1.03 0.21
CA ALA A 176 -9.43 1.71 -1.05
C ALA A 176 -7.94 1.66 -1.43
N THR A 177 -7.03 1.86 -0.46
CA THR A 177 -5.59 1.79 -0.67
C THR A 177 -5.13 0.37 -1.05
N VAL A 178 -5.67 -0.65 -0.37
CA VAL A 178 -5.43 -2.05 -0.75
C VAL A 178 -5.95 -2.31 -2.17
N GLY A 179 -7.12 -1.79 -2.53
CA GLY A 179 -7.66 -1.87 -3.88
C GLY A 179 -6.74 -1.25 -4.94
N VAL A 180 -6.27 -0.02 -4.71
CA VAL A 180 -5.29 0.67 -5.58
C VAL A 180 -4.02 -0.17 -5.74
N TRP A 181 -3.52 -0.73 -4.63
CA TRP A 181 -2.33 -1.59 -4.65
C TRP A 181 -2.57 -2.88 -5.43
N LEU A 182 -3.71 -3.55 -5.24
CA LEU A 182 -4.07 -4.77 -5.97
C LEU A 182 -4.22 -4.52 -7.47
N ILE A 183 -4.81 -3.39 -7.87
CA ILE A 183 -4.89 -2.97 -9.28
C ILE A 183 -3.49 -2.76 -9.85
N TRP A 184 -2.60 -2.07 -9.12
CA TRP A 184 -1.22 -1.92 -9.56
C TRP A 184 -0.49 -3.28 -9.67
N VAL A 185 -0.67 -4.17 -8.70
CA VAL A 185 -0.11 -5.53 -8.71
C VAL A 185 -0.63 -6.33 -9.92
N SER A 186 -1.92 -6.26 -10.23
CA SER A 186 -2.47 -7.00 -11.37
C SER A 186 -1.89 -6.53 -12.70
N LEU A 187 -1.59 -5.23 -12.83
CA LEU A 187 -0.97 -4.64 -14.02
C LEU A 187 0.52 -4.95 -14.17
N TYR A 188 1.25 -5.10 -13.05
CA TYR A 188 2.72 -5.15 -13.07
C TYR A 188 3.35 -6.40 -12.42
N SER A 189 2.55 -7.33 -11.90
CA SER A 189 3.04 -8.63 -11.45
C SER A 189 3.60 -9.43 -12.63
N ALA A 190 4.67 -10.17 -12.39
CA ALA A 190 5.41 -10.92 -13.42
C ALA A 190 4.61 -12.06 -14.09
N TYR A 191 3.29 -12.12 -13.92
CA TYR A 191 2.42 -13.15 -14.50
C TYR A 191 1.95 -12.85 -15.93
N GLY A 192 2.08 -11.61 -16.41
CA GLY A 192 1.69 -11.21 -17.76
C GLY A 192 2.64 -11.64 -18.90
N SER A 193 3.74 -12.35 -18.62
CA SER A 193 4.77 -12.67 -19.63
C SER A 193 4.78 -14.11 -20.15
N LYS A 194 3.99 -15.04 -19.59
CA LYS A 194 4.12 -16.48 -19.93
C LYS A 194 2.86 -17.19 -20.43
N SER A 195 1.68 -16.57 -20.42
CA SER A 195 0.44 -17.23 -20.90
C SER A 195 0.18 -17.08 -22.40
N SER A 196 0.74 -16.06 -23.06
CA SER A 196 0.47 -15.81 -24.50
C SER A 196 1.26 -16.71 -25.46
N HIS A 197 2.29 -17.43 -25.00
CA HIS A 197 3.14 -18.27 -25.87
C HIS A 197 2.81 -19.76 -25.85
N ARG A 198 1.73 -20.17 -25.15
CA ARG A 198 1.33 -21.59 -25.05
C ARG A 198 -0.02 -21.92 -25.69
N ILE A 199 -0.72 -20.94 -26.25
CA ILE A 199 -2.02 -21.16 -26.93
C ILE A 199 -1.89 -21.16 -28.46
N SER A 200 -0.68 -20.97 -29.01
CA SER A 200 -0.44 -20.90 -30.46
C SER A 200 0.43 -22.02 -31.04
N ASN A 201 0.71 -23.10 -30.30
CA ASN A 201 1.45 -24.27 -30.81
C ASN A 201 0.73 -25.57 -30.48
#